data_AF-A0A4Z0P0G3-F1
#
_entry.id   AF-A0A4Z0P0G3-F1
#
_cell.length_a   1.000
_cell.length_b   1.000
_cell.length_c   1.000
_cell.angle_alpha   90.00
_cell.angle_beta   90.00
_cell.angle_gamma   90.00
#
_symmetry.space_group_name_H-M   'P 1'
#
loop_
_entity.id
_entity.type
_entity.pdbx_description
1 polymer ?
#
loop_
_entity_poly.entity_id
_entity_poly.type
_entity_poly.pdbx_seq_one_letter_code
_entity_poly.pdbx_strand_id
1 'polypeptide(L)'
;MTTINERILEAQIKHSVFLERYKGGVLRKIIGLLNDSEADLIELIAGRLAGIEQRGFDLGPASTKRLQKLLDEIVAKRGEVYSVLESRMTDELTEFSQYEADFQVRLAANAGVTHTLALPSNAQLKAIVTSQPFQGRLLRDFAQSLGQDEVKRIHSAIRLGITQNETTDQIVRRIRGTRARQYQDGILEISRRDAEAVTRTAVAHVQNRARMEVYQANADIVDQVQYVATLDSRTTLICASRDGKVYVLGKAPVLPAHFRCRSILVAYFEDDERGDRASIIGPVPSQTTFADFLKKQSIAFQEDVLGVERARLFRAGTPLDKFVDKSGRTYTLAELRKRET
;
A
#
# COMPACT_ATOMS: atom_id res chain seq x y z
N MET A 1 36.30 2.41 -6.93
CA MET A 1 35.42 1.91 -8.00
C MET A 1 34.06 1.65 -7.37
N THR A 2 32.95 1.96 -8.02
CA THR A 2 31.62 1.64 -7.48
C THR A 2 31.43 0.13 -7.43
N THR A 3 30.99 -0.37 -6.29
CA THR A 3 30.82 -1.80 -6.00
C THR A 3 29.52 -2.38 -6.57
N ILE A 4 29.42 -3.71 -6.67
CA ILE A 4 28.20 -4.41 -7.12
C ILE A 4 27.00 -4.00 -6.25
N ASN A 5 27.15 -4.00 -4.92
CA ASN A 5 26.17 -3.58 -3.94
C ASN A 5 25.69 -2.15 -4.18
N GLU A 6 26.60 -1.22 -4.47
CA GLU A 6 26.25 0.16 -4.81
C GLU A 6 25.46 0.22 -6.10
N ARG A 7 25.95 -0.41 -7.16
CA ARG A 7 25.28 -0.38 -8.47
C ARG A 7 23.87 -0.97 -8.37
N ILE A 8 23.70 -2.04 -7.60
CA ILE A 8 22.39 -2.62 -7.30
C ILE A 8 21.54 -1.61 -6.55
N LEU A 9 22.03 -1.05 -5.45
CA LEU A 9 21.26 -0.13 -4.62
C LEU A 9 20.86 1.15 -5.37
N GLU A 10 21.79 1.79 -6.09
CA GLU A 10 21.54 2.99 -6.88
C GLU A 10 20.50 2.73 -7.98
N ALA A 11 20.64 1.63 -8.73
CA ALA A 11 19.69 1.26 -9.75
C ALA A 11 18.32 0.90 -9.16
N GLN A 12 18.27 0.28 -7.98
CA GLN A 12 17.02 0.00 -7.26
C GLN A 12 16.34 1.26 -6.77
N ILE A 13 17.09 2.25 -6.30
CA ILE A 13 16.55 3.54 -5.92
C ILE A 13 15.99 4.26 -7.14
N LYS A 14 16.73 4.31 -8.25
CA LYS A 14 16.25 4.86 -9.51
C LYS A 14 14.98 4.14 -9.98
N HIS A 15 14.96 2.82 -9.92
CA HIS A 15 13.79 1.99 -10.23
C HIS A 15 12.61 2.32 -9.33
N SER A 16 12.82 2.49 -8.02
CA SER A 16 11.76 2.83 -7.06
C SER A 16 11.05 4.15 -7.42
N VAL A 17 11.76 5.14 -7.97
CA VAL A 17 11.16 6.39 -8.46
C VAL A 17 10.23 6.13 -9.63
N PHE A 18 10.64 5.29 -10.59
CA PHE A 18 9.78 4.89 -11.71
C PHE A 18 8.60 4.05 -11.24
N LEU A 19 8.79 3.20 -10.24
CA LEU A 19 7.72 2.41 -9.63
C LEU A 19 6.68 3.27 -8.93
N GLU A 20 7.05 4.38 -8.30
CA GLU A 20 6.05 5.31 -7.75
C GLU A 20 5.19 5.95 -8.85
N ARG A 21 5.77 6.22 -10.03
CA ARG A 21 5.00 6.68 -11.21
C ARG A 21 4.10 5.58 -11.75
N TYR A 22 4.60 4.35 -11.83
CA TYR A 22 3.81 3.17 -12.22
C TYR A 22 2.62 2.94 -11.27
N LYS A 23 2.86 2.95 -9.95
CA LYS A 23 1.79 2.91 -8.92
C LYS A 23 0.76 4.01 -9.14
N GLY A 24 1.18 5.23 -9.46
CA GLY A 24 0.28 6.33 -9.81
C GLY A 24 -0.52 6.11 -11.10
N GLY A 25 0.04 5.40 -12.08
CA GLY A 25 -0.66 4.95 -13.29
C GLY A 25 -1.74 3.91 -12.98
N VAL A 26 -1.38 2.84 -12.26
CA VAL A 26 -2.31 1.81 -11.82
C VAL A 26 -3.43 2.43 -10.99
N LEU A 27 -3.09 3.29 -10.03
CA LEU A 27 -4.07 3.98 -9.18
C LEU A 27 -5.07 4.79 -10.01
N ARG A 28 -4.62 5.54 -11.01
CA ARG A 28 -5.52 6.31 -11.89
C ARG A 28 -6.50 5.41 -12.65
N LYS A 29 -6.07 4.22 -13.11
CA LYS A 29 -6.96 3.25 -13.76
C LYS A 29 -8.03 2.72 -12.79
N ILE A 30 -7.61 2.36 -11.57
CA ILE A 30 -8.52 1.82 -10.53
C ILE A 30 -9.52 2.88 -10.05
N ILE A 31 -9.04 4.08 -9.73
CA ILE A 31 -9.91 5.19 -9.32
C ILE A 31 -10.82 5.64 -10.46
N GLY A 32 -10.34 5.62 -11.72
CA GLY A 32 -11.17 5.87 -12.90
C GLY A 32 -12.34 4.90 -12.98
N LEU A 33 -12.09 3.60 -12.87
CA LEU A 33 -13.15 2.57 -12.87
C LEU A 33 -14.18 2.81 -11.76
N LEU A 34 -13.74 3.16 -10.56
CA LEU A 34 -14.65 3.50 -9.46
C LEU A 34 -15.47 4.74 -9.82
N ASN A 35 -14.83 5.85 -10.19
CA ASN A 35 -15.51 7.09 -10.52
C ASN A 35 -16.53 6.95 -11.66
N ASP A 36 -16.19 6.22 -12.71
CA ASP A 36 -17.08 5.97 -13.85
C ASP A 36 -18.36 5.25 -13.40
N SER A 37 -18.21 4.28 -12.49
CA SER A 37 -19.33 3.51 -11.95
C SER A 37 -20.19 4.26 -10.92
N GLU A 38 -19.68 5.37 -10.36
CA GLU A 38 -20.36 6.14 -9.33
C GLU A 38 -21.49 7.00 -9.88
N ALA A 39 -21.36 7.55 -11.09
CA ALA A 39 -22.40 8.37 -11.69
C ALA A 39 -23.72 7.60 -11.79
N ASP A 40 -23.66 6.40 -12.39
CA ASP A 40 -24.77 5.47 -12.48
C ASP A 40 -25.29 5.01 -11.10
N LEU A 41 -24.40 4.82 -10.12
CA LEU A 41 -24.79 4.42 -8.77
C LEU A 41 -25.63 5.52 -8.11
N ILE A 42 -25.20 6.78 -8.26
CA ILE A 42 -25.91 7.93 -7.72
C ILE A 42 -27.24 8.13 -8.44
N GLU A 43 -27.29 7.97 -9.75
CA GLU A 43 -28.52 8.03 -10.53
C GLU A 43 -29.52 6.95 -10.08
N LEU A 44 -29.05 5.71 -9.90
CA LEU A 44 -29.85 4.61 -9.38
C LEU A 44 -30.44 4.94 -8.00
N ILE A 45 -29.61 5.42 -7.08
CA ILE A 45 -30.03 5.76 -5.71
C ILE A 45 -31.06 6.90 -5.75
N ALA A 46 -30.76 7.99 -6.47
CA ALA A 46 -31.64 9.15 -6.57
C ALA A 46 -33.00 8.79 -7.17
N GLY A 47 -33.03 8.07 -8.30
CA GLY A 47 -34.26 7.69 -8.97
C GLY A 47 -35.12 6.75 -8.14
N ARG A 48 -34.52 5.77 -7.46
CA ARG A 48 -35.24 4.83 -6.59
C ARG A 48 -35.76 5.48 -5.32
N LEU A 49 -34.98 6.36 -4.68
CA LEU A 49 -35.41 7.07 -3.47
C LEU A 49 -36.53 8.08 -3.78
N ALA A 50 -36.45 8.83 -4.87
CA ALA A 50 -37.52 9.75 -5.27
C ALA A 50 -38.86 9.01 -5.48
N GLY A 51 -38.82 7.81 -6.06
CA GLY A 51 -40.02 6.97 -6.21
C GLY A 51 -40.57 6.40 -4.91
N ILE A 52 -39.75 6.30 -3.85
CA ILE A 52 -40.19 5.92 -2.49
C ILE A 52 -40.79 7.15 -1.80
N GLU A 53 -40.09 8.29 -1.84
CA GLU A 53 -40.49 9.56 -1.22
C GLU A 53 -41.87 10.03 -1.72
N GLN A 54 -42.12 9.98 -3.03
CA GLN A 54 -43.42 10.34 -3.63
C GLN A 54 -44.62 9.54 -3.09
N ARG A 55 -44.40 8.32 -2.58
CA ARG A 55 -45.45 7.43 -2.07
C ARG A 55 -45.54 7.43 -0.55
N GLY A 56 -44.71 8.24 0.12
CA GLY A 56 -44.55 8.29 1.56
C GLY A 56 -43.53 7.28 2.08
N PHE A 57 -42.72 7.70 3.05
CA PHE A 57 -41.82 6.83 3.83
C PHE A 57 -42.59 6.11 4.94
N ASP A 58 -43.72 5.49 4.61
CA ASP A 58 -44.38 4.61 5.57
C ASP A 58 -43.55 3.34 5.80
N LEU A 59 -43.58 2.79 7.01
CA LEU A 59 -42.98 1.48 7.30
C LEU A 59 -43.87 0.32 6.81
N GLY A 60 -44.72 0.59 5.82
CA GLY A 60 -45.63 -0.38 5.24
C GLY A 60 -44.88 -1.44 4.42
N PRO A 61 -45.45 -2.65 4.27
CA PRO A 61 -44.80 -3.77 3.56
C PRO A 61 -44.31 -3.40 2.15
N ALA A 62 -45.03 -2.53 1.45
CA ALA A 62 -44.69 -2.11 0.09
C ALA A 62 -43.44 -1.20 0.05
N SER A 63 -43.30 -0.25 0.98
CA SER A 63 -42.14 0.64 1.10
C SER A 63 -40.91 -0.12 1.55
N THR A 64 -41.05 -1.05 2.50
CA THR A 64 -39.98 -1.96 2.92
C THR A 64 -39.49 -2.83 1.74
N LYS A 65 -40.40 -3.39 0.94
CA LYS A 65 -40.05 -4.19 -0.24
C LYS A 65 -39.32 -3.38 -1.32
N ARG A 66 -39.73 -2.13 -1.55
CA ARG A 66 -39.04 -1.21 -2.49
C ARG A 66 -37.64 -0.86 -2.02
N LEU A 67 -37.49 -0.53 -0.74
CA LEU A 67 -36.18 -0.25 -0.14
C LEU A 67 -35.26 -1.46 -0.26
N GLN A 68 -35.73 -2.66 0.10
CA GLN A 68 -34.93 -3.87 -0.02
C GLN A 68 -34.45 -4.10 -1.45
N LYS A 69 -35.34 -3.93 -2.44
CA LYS A 69 -34.97 -4.02 -3.86
C LYS A 69 -33.87 -3.04 -4.26
N LEU A 70 -33.94 -1.77 -3.82
CA LEU A 70 -32.87 -0.79 -4.04
C LEU A 70 -31.55 -1.27 -3.41
N LEU A 71 -31.59 -1.73 -2.17
CA LEU A 71 -30.39 -2.21 -1.46
C LEU A 71 -29.75 -3.41 -2.18
N ASP A 72 -30.56 -4.31 -2.72
CA ASP A 72 -30.09 -5.47 -3.50
C ASP A 72 -29.50 -5.05 -4.86
N GLU A 73 -30.13 -4.09 -5.56
CA GLU A 73 -29.59 -3.53 -6.82
C GLU A 73 -28.22 -2.86 -6.58
N ILE A 74 -28.04 -2.17 -5.45
CA ILE A 74 -26.74 -1.61 -5.05
C ILE A 74 -25.71 -2.72 -4.83
N VAL A 75 -26.07 -3.79 -4.11
CA VAL A 75 -25.17 -4.94 -3.88
C VAL A 75 -24.69 -5.51 -5.21
N ALA A 76 -25.62 -5.78 -6.14
CA ALA A 76 -25.31 -6.35 -7.45
C ALA A 76 -24.37 -5.45 -8.25
N LYS A 77 -24.72 -4.17 -8.40
CA LYS A 77 -23.94 -3.21 -9.21
C LYS A 77 -22.54 -2.97 -8.65
N ARG A 78 -22.40 -2.90 -7.32
CA ARG A 78 -21.08 -2.75 -6.69
C ARG A 78 -20.28 -4.03 -6.76
N GLY A 79 -20.91 -5.19 -6.60
CA GLY A 79 -20.26 -6.49 -6.77
C GLY A 79 -19.59 -6.64 -8.14
N GLU A 80 -20.29 -6.25 -9.21
CA GLU A 80 -19.73 -6.27 -10.58
C GLU A 80 -18.50 -5.36 -10.72
N VAL A 81 -18.58 -4.12 -10.24
CA VAL A 81 -17.48 -3.15 -10.30
C VAL A 81 -16.23 -3.68 -9.60
N TYR A 82 -16.39 -4.24 -8.39
CA TYR A 82 -15.25 -4.77 -7.63
C TYR A 82 -14.70 -6.09 -8.19
N SER A 83 -15.52 -6.89 -8.89
CA SER A 83 -15.03 -8.04 -9.66
C SER A 83 -14.21 -7.62 -10.89
N VAL A 84 -14.66 -6.60 -11.62
CA VAL A 84 -13.87 -6.02 -12.73
C VAL A 84 -12.57 -5.41 -12.22
N LEU A 85 -12.60 -4.73 -11.07
CA LEU A 85 -11.42 -4.19 -10.40
C LEU A 85 -10.42 -5.31 -10.08
N GLU A 86 -10.88 -6.40 -9.46
CA GLU A 86 -10.05 -7.56 -9.12
C GLU A 86 -9.37 -8.18 -10.35
N SER A 87 -10.15 -8.43 -11.42
CA SER A 87 -9.62 -8.99 -12.67
C SER A 87 -8.54 -8.08 -13.26
N ARG A 88 -8.83 -6.78 -13.41
CA ARG A 88 -7.87 -5.81 -13.97
C ARG A 88 -6.60 -5.69 -13.13
N MET A 89 -6.74 -5.68 -11.80
CA MET A 89 -5.57 -5.68 -10.92
C MET A 89 -4.76 -6.96 -11.05
N THR A 90 -5.42 -8.12 -11.16
CA THR A 90 -4.74 -9.41 -11.30
C THR A 90 -3.92 -9.47 -12.58
N ASP A 91 -4.49 -9.01 -13.70
CA ASP A 91 -3.80 -8.99 -15.00
C ASP A 91 -2.59 -8.05 -14.97
N GLU A 92 -2.81 -6.80 -14.55
CA GLU A 92 -1.77 -5.76 -14.45
C GLU A 92 -0.63 -6.18 -13.52
N LEU A 93 -0.94 -6.77 -12.36
CA LEU A 93 0.06 -7.22 -11.40
C LEU A 93 0.79 -8.49 -11.86
N THR A 94 0.16 -9.34 -12.67
CA THR A 94 0.82 -10.53 -13.23
C THR A 94 1.88 -10.13 -14.25
N GLU A 95 1.54 -9.18 -15.15
CA GLU A 95 2.50 -8.59 -16.08
C GLU A 95 3.64 -7.87 -15.33
N PHE A 96 3.29 -7.08 -14.31
CA PHE A 96 4.28 -6.39 -13.49
C PHE A 96 5.22 -7.35 -12.75
N SER A 97 4.71 -8.49 -12.27
CA SER A 97 5.53 -9.51 -11.61
C SER A 97 6.60 -10.07 -12.54
N GLN A 98 6.29 -10.28 -13.81
CA GLN A 98 7.26 -10.73 -14.83
C GLN A 98 8.29 -9.64 -15.11
N TYR A 99 7.83 -8.42 -15.35
CA TYR A 99 8.70 -7.28 -15.58
C TYR A 99 9.70 -7.04 -14.43
N GLU A 100 9.24 -7.13 -13.18
CA GLU A 100 10.12 -6.99 -12.00
C GLU A 100 11.16 -8.10 -11.94
N ALA A 101 10.78 -9.36 -12.18
CA ALA A 101 11.72 -10.48 -12.18
C ALA A 101 12.82 -10.30 -13.26
N ASP A 102 12.42 -9.95 -14.49
CA ASP A 102 13.35 -9.65 -15.58
C ASP A 102 14.25 -8.46 -15.26
N PHE A 103 13.71 -7.43 -14.61
CA PHE A 103 14.49 -6.29 -14.17
C PHE A 103 15.58 -6.71 -13.17
N GLN A 104 15.28 -7.61 -12.22
CA GLN A 104 16.27 -8.09 -11.25
C GLN A 104 17.41 -8.86 -11.92
N VAL A 105 17.12 -9.71 -12.90
CA VAL A 105 18.14 -10.45 -13.64
C VAL A 105 19.03 -9.50 -14.45
N ARG A 106 18.43 -8.56 -15.20
CA ARG A 106 19.19 -7.54 -15.95
C ARG A 106 20.02 -6.65 -15.02
N LEU A 107 19.47 -6.31 -13.85
CA LEU A 107 20.17 -5.50 -12.86
C LEU A 107 21.43 -6.21 -12.34
N ALA A 108 21.32 -7.48 -11.95
CA ALA A 108 22.46 -8.26 -11.46
C ALA A 108 23.58 -8.33 -12.52
N ALA A 109 23.23 -8.61 -13.77
CA ALA A 109 24.19 -8.64 -14.88
C ALA A 109 24.88 -7.27 -15.08
N ASN A 110 24.11 -6.18 -15.11
CA ASN A 110 24.65 -4.82 -15.28
C ASN A 110 25.50 -4.36 -14.09
N ALA A 111 25.21 -4.86 -12.88
CA ALA A 111 25.98 -4.56 -11.70
C ALA A 111 27.35 -5.26 -11.70
N GLY A 112 27.51 -6.34 -12.47
CA GLY A 112 28.75 -7.11 -12.56
C GLY A 112 28.72 -8.44 -11.82
N VAL A 113 27.54 -8.95 -11.46
CA VAL A 113 27.40 -10.31 -10.91
C VAL A 113 27.81 -11.30 -11.99
N THR A 114 28.86 -12.08 -11.72
CA THR A 114 29.53 -12.93 -12.72
C THR A 114 28.65 -14.06 -13.24
N HIS A 115 27.73 -14.56 -12.41
CA HIS A 115 26.79 -15.60 -12.78
C HIS A 115 25.46 -15.00 -13.22
N THR A 116 24.90 -15.52 -14.31
CA THR A 116 23.57 -15.12 -14.78
C THR A 116 22.51 -15.69 -13.87
N LEU A 117 21.68 -14.83 -13.29
CA LEU A 117 20.56 -15.25 -12.46
C LEU A 117 19.48 -15.93 -13.32
N ALA A 118 19.01 -17.10 -12.89
CA ALA A 118 17.86 -17.79 -13.44
C ALA A 118 16.55 -17.04 -13.11
N LEU A 119 15.62 -17.04 -14.05
CA LEU A 119 14.27 -16.52 -13.85
C LEU A 119 13.38 -17.58 -13.16
N PRO A 120 12.53 -17.19 -12.20
CA PRO A 120 11.44 -18.04 -11.72
C PRO A 120 10.47 -18.39 -12.85
N SER A 121 9.74 -19.49 -12.69
CA SER A 121 8.73 -19.88 -13.68
C SER A 121 7.57 -18.88 -13.72
N ASN A 122 6.94 -18.73 -14.90
CA ASN A 122 5.72 -17.92 -15.05
C ASN A 122 4.61 -18.33 -14.08
N ALA A 123 4.52 -19.61 -13.74
CA ALA A 123 3.57 -20.13 -12.75
C ALA A 123 3.85 -19.59 -11.35
N GLN A 124 5.12 -19.54 -10.92
CA GLN A 124 5.52 -18.95 -9.63
C GLN A 124 5.22 -17.45 -9.59
N LEU A 125 5.55 -16.71 -10.64
CA LEU A 125 5.30 -15.27 -10.72
C LEU A 125 3.79 -14.94 -10.68
N LYS A 126 2.96 -15.73 -11.37
CA LYS A 126 1.49 -15.63 -11.28
C LYS A 126 0.96 -16.00 -9.89
N ALA A 127 1.58 -16.95 -9.21
CA ALA A 127 1.17 -17.37 -7.87
C ALA A 127 1.36 -16.26 -6.82
N ILE A 128 2.33 -15.36 -7.00
CA ILE A 128 2.52 -14.18 -6.15
C ILE A 128 1.25 -13.33 -6.09
N VAL A 129 0.62 -13.10 -7.24
CA VAL A 129 -0.57 -12.22 -7.33
C VAL A 129 -1.83 -12.93 -6.83
N THR A 130 -1.98 -14.20 -7.18
CA THR A 130 -3.25 -14.94 -7.04
C THR A 130 -3.36 -15.74 -5.74
N SER A 131 -2.22 -16.15 -5.18
CA SER A 131 -2.16 -17.19 -4.15
C SER A 131 -1.32 -16.82 -2.94
N GLN A 132 -0.51 -15.76 -3.00
CA GLN A 132 0.26 -15.29 -1.86
C GLN A 132 -0.46 -14.14 -1.15
N PRO A 133 -0.63 -14.20 0.19
CA PRO A 133 -1.31 -13.14 0.91
C PRO A 133 -0.39 -11.95 1.17
N PHE A 134 -0.97 -10.76 1.19
CA PHE A 134 -0.35 -9.55 1.70
C PHE A 134 -1.24 -8.95 2.78
N GLN A 135 -0.65 -8.45 3.86
CA GLN A 135 -1.41 -7.95 5.02
C GLN A 135 -2.46 -8.99 5.52
N GLY A 136 -2.12 -10.28 5.43
CA GLY A 136 -2.95 -11.41 5.89
C GLY A 136 -4.06 -11.86 4.96
N ARG A 137 -4.18 -11.30 3.74
CA ARG A 137 -5.31 -11.58 2.83
C ARG A 137 -4.86 -11.65 1.37
N LEU A 138 -5.63 -12.33 0.52
CA LEU A 138 -5.37 -12.36 -0.91
C LEU A 138 -5.94 -11.11 -1.60
N LEU A 139 -5.47 -10.83 -2.82
CA LEU A 139 -5.99 -9.73 -3.64
C LEU A 139 -7.51 -9.83 -3.83
N ARG A 140 -8.01 -11.04 -4.15
CA ARG A 140 -9.44 -11.31 -4.30
C ARG A 140 -10.25 -11.00 -3.05
N ASP A 141 -9.70 -11.33 -1.88
CA ASP A 141 -10.38 -11.09 -0.61
C ASP A 141 -10.47 -9.58 -0.36
N PHE A 142 -9.41 -8.82 -0.66
CA PHE A 142 -9.44 -7.37 -0.56
C PHE A 142 -10.50 -6.76 -1.46
N ALA A 143 -10.52 -7.10 -2.75
CA ALA A 143 -11.51 -6.59 -3.68
C ALA A 143 -12.95 -6.87 -3.20
N GLN A 144 -13.21 -8.09 -2.72
CA GLN A 144 -14.50 -8.46 -2.15
C GLN A 144 -14.86 -7.60 -0.93
N SER A 145 -13.94 -7.44 0.03
CA SER A 145 -14.22 -6.63 1.23
C SER A 145 -14.42 -5.15 0.93
N LEU A 146 -13.68 -4.58 -0.02
CA LEU A 146 -13.84 -3.18 -0.40
C LEU A 146 -15.28 -2.93 -0.90
N GLY A 147 -15.78 -3.82 -1.75
CA GLY A 147 -17.17 -3.77 -2.21
C GLY A 147 -18.19 -3.96 -1.11
N GLN A 148 -18.01 -4.98 -0.26
CA GLN A 148 -18.92 -5.23 0.85
C GLN A 148 -18.98 -4.06 1.84
N ASP A 149 -17.83 -3.48 2.19
CA ASP A 149 -17.76 -2.41 3.18
C ASP A 149 -18.31 -1.10 2.62
N GLU A 150 -18.10 -0.82 1.33
CA GLU A 150 -18.76 0.30 0.66
C GLU A 150 -20.28 0.14 0.66
N VAL A 151 -20.79 -1.03 0.27
CA VAL A 151 -22.23 -1.33 0.26
C VAL A 151 -22.82 -1.17 1.66
N LYS A 152 -22.16 -1.68 2.70
CA LYS A 152 -22.60 -1.50 4.09
C LYS A 152 -22.70 -0.01 4.47
N ARG A 153 -21.72 0.82 4.08
CA ARG A 153 -21.73 2.26 4.35
C ARG A 153 -22.88 2.96 3.61
N ILE A 154 -23.10 2.63 2.34
CA ILE A 154 -24.21 3.17 1.53
C ILE A 154 -25.56 2.77 2.13
N HIS A 155 -25.75 1.48 2.44
CA HIS A 155 -26.98 0.98 3.06
C HIS A 155 -27.28 1.68 4.38
N SER A 156 -26.26 1.86 5.22
CA SER A 156 -26.39 2.56 6.49
C SER A 156 -26.80 4.02 6.29
N ALA A 157 -26.20 4.72 5.31
CA ALA A 157 -26.52 6.10 5.00
C ALA A 157 -27.94 6.30 4.46
N ILE A 158 -28.42 5.39 3.61
CA ILE A 158 -29.79 5.40 3.10
C ILE A 158 -30.79 5.18 4.24
N ARG A 159 -30.57 4.14 5.06
CA ARG A 159 -31.45 3.84 6.20
C ARG A 159 -31.51 4.99 7.19
N LEU A 160 -30.35 5.55 7.55
CA LEU A 160 -30.26 6.70 8.43
C LEU A 160 -31.05 7.89 7.89
N GLY A 161 -30.89 8.21 6.62
CA GLY A 161 -31.60 9.33 6.00
C GLY A 161 -33.12 9.15 6.01
N ILE A 162 -33.60 7.94 5.71
CA ILE A 162 -35.04 7.62 5.79
C ILE A 162 -35.53 7.78 7.23
N THR A 163 -34.82 7.23 8.22
CA THR A 163 -35.20 7.36 9.64
C THR A 163 -35.21 8.81 10.12
N GLN A 164 -34.36 9.66 9.54
CA GLN A 164 -34.25 11.08 9.88
C GLN A 164 -35.17 11.99 9.05
N ASN A 165 -36.04 11.42 8.19
CA ASN A 165 -36.88 12.16 7.24
C ASN A 165 -36.07 13.12 6.34
N GLU A 166 -34.87 12.71 5.94
CA GLU A 166 -34.05 13.46 4.99
C GLU A 166 -34.63 13.36 3.58
N THR A 167 -34.44 14.42 2.79
CA THR A 167 -34.80 14.41 1.38
C THR A 167 -33.84 13.51 0.59
N THR A 168 -34.29 13.02 -0.56
CA THR A 168 -33.45 12.25 -1.49
C THR A 168 -32.11 12.95 -1.78
N ASP A 169 -32.13 14.27 -1.99
CA ASP A 169 -30.93 15.07 -2.26
C ASP A 169 -29.94 15.10 -1.08
N GLN A 170 -30.43 15.14 0.16
CA GLN A 170 -29.57 15.11 1.35
C GLN A 170 -28.86 13.76 1.47
N ILE A 171 -29.59 12.66 1.25
CA ILE A 171 -29.03 11.30 1.28
C ILE A 171 -27.98 11.13 0.17
N VAL A 172 -28.31 11.51 -1.06
CA VAL A 172 -27.41 11.44 -2.21
C VAL A 172 -26.16 12.29 -1.98
N ARG A 173 -26.32 13.51 -1.45
CA ARG A 173 -25.20 14.41 -1.11
C ARG A 173 -24.27 13.81 -0.07
N ARG A 174 -24.80 13.13 0.96
CA ARG A 174 -23.98 12.43 1.96
C ARG A 174 -23.17 11.28 1.34
N ILE A 175 -23.77 10.53 0.43
CA ILE A 175 -23.10 9.39 -0.22
C ILE A 175 -22.01 9.89 -1.19
N ARG A 176 -22.36 10.81 -2.08
CA ARG A 176 -21.46 11.31 -3.14
C ARG A 176 -20.41 12.30 -2.62
N GLY A 177 -20.78 13.14 -1.65
CA GLY A 177 -20.01 14.33 -1.27
C GLY A 177 -20.42 15.58 -2.08
N THR A 178 -19.71 16.67 -1.83
CA THR A 178 -20.03 18.00 -2.35
C THR A 178 -18.99 18.54 -3.32
N ARG A 179 -19.46 19.26 -4.35
CA ARG A 179 -18.56 19.93 -5.31
C ARG A 179 -17.59 20.90 -4.64
N ALA A 180 -18.06 21.62 -3.61
CA ALA A 180 -17.25 22.58 -2.86
C ALA A 180 -16.04 21.93 -2.17
N ARG A 181 -16.14 20.65 -1.80
CA ARG A 181 -15.04 19.85 -1.22
C ARG A 181 -14.46 18.84 -2.21
N GLN A 182 -14.70 19.02 -3.51
CA GLN A 182 -14.26 18.09 -4.55
C GLN A 182 -14.68 16.64 -4.28
N TYR A 183 -15.85 16.45 -3.66
CA TYR A 183 -16.42 15.16 -3.27
C TYR A 183 -15.61 14.37 -2.21
N GLN A 184 -14.62 15.01 -1.56
CA GLN A 184 -13.79 14.37 -0.54
C GLN A 184 -14.49 14.17 0.81
N ASP A 185 -15.67 14.78 0.97
CA ASP A 185 -16.54 14.69 2.14
C ASP A 185 -17.63 13.61 2.01
N GLY A 186 -17.64 12.86 0.90
CA GLY A 186 -18.60 11.77 0.65
C GLY A 186 -18.17 10.43 1.24
N ILE A 187 -19.15 9.55 1.44
CA ILE A 187 -18.90 8.15 1.82
C ILE A 187 -18.06 7.41 0.78
N LEU A 188 -18.28 7.70 -0.52
CA LEU A 188 -17.54 7.08 -1.61
C LEU A 188 -16.04 7.41 -1.57
N GLU A 189 -15.66 8.56 -1.01
CA GLU A 189 -14.25 8.92 -0.82
C GLU A 189 -13.51 7.99 0.16
N ILE A 190 -14.23 7.43 1.14
CA ILE A 190 -13.63 6.43 2.04
C ILE A 190 -13.18 5.23 1.22
N SER A 191 -14.06 4.72 0.35
CA SER A 191 -13.74 3.59 -0.52
C SER A 191 -12.62 3.89 -1.51
N ARG A 192 -12.55 5.12 -2.05
CA ARG A 192 -11.42 5.53 -2.91
C ARG A 192 -10.09 5.47 -2.17
N ARG A 193 -10.04 5.98 -0.93
CA ARG A 193 -8.83 5.95 -0.09
C ARG A 193 -8.43 4.53 0.33
N ASP A 194 -9.42 3.67 0.59
CA ASP A 194 -9.20 2.25 0.90
C ASP A 194 -8.64 1.52 -0.33
N ALA A 195 -9.25 1.70 -1.51
CA ALA A 195 -8.79 1.15 -2.77
C ALA A 195 -7.38 1.64 -3.13
N GLU A 196 -7.06 2.91 -2.87
CA GLU A 196 -5.70 3.43 -3.02
C GLU A 196 -4.71 2.71 -2.11
N ALA A 197 -5.05 2.57 -0.83
CA ALA A 197 -4.16 1.92 0.14
C ALA A 197 -3.88 0.46 -0.24
N VAL A 198 -4.93 -0.28 -0.63
CA VAL A 198 -4.80 -1.67 -1.12
C VAL A 198 -3.96 -1.72 -2.39
N THR A 199 -4.25 -0.88 -3.39
CA THR A 199 -3.53 -0.88 -4.68
C THR A 199 -2.03 -0.64 -4.49
N ARG A 200 -1.66 0.39 -3.72
CA ARG A 200 -0.23 0.68 -3.44
C ARG A 200 0.46 -0.47 -2.72
N THR A 201 -0.27 -1.13 -1.81
CA THR A 201 0.25 -2.25 -1.01
C THR A 201 0.40 -3.50 -1.87
N ALA A 202 -0.54 -3.78 -2.76
CA ALA A 202 -0.49 -4.89 -3.70
C ALA A 202 0.70 -4.76 -4.66
N VAL A 203 0.93 -3.57 -5.24
CA VAL A 203 2.11 -3.33 -6.09
C VAL A 203 3.41 -3.52 -5.30
N ALA A 204 3.49 -2.99 -4.08
CA ALA A 204 4.68 -3.16 -3.23
C ALA A 204 4.90 -4.63 -2.82
N HIS A 205 3.84 -5.40 -2.63
CA HIS A 205 3.90 -6.84 -2.40
C HIS A 205 4.47 -7.56 -3.60
N VAL A 206 3.87 -7.40 -4.78
CA VAL A 206 4.31 -8.07 -6.00
C VAL A 206 5.76 -7.72 -6.33
N GLN A 207 6.14 -6.45 -6.19
CA GLN A 207 7.52 -5.99 -6.38
C GLN A 207 8.51 -6.77 -5.49
N ASN A 208 8.26 -6.80 -4.18
CA ASN A 208 9.18 -7.43 -3.24
C ASN A 208 9.17 -8.95 -3.40
N ARG A 209 8.00 -9.57 -3.63
CA ARG A 209 7.90 -11.02 -3.78
C ARG A 209 8.55 -11.49 -5.07
N ALA A 210 8.31 -10.84 -6.21
CA ALA A 210 8.93 -11.22 -7.49
C ALA A 210 10.45 -11.20 -7.39
N ARG A 211 10.99 -10.17 -6.75
CA ARG A 211 12.42 -10.06 -6.45
C ARG A 211 12.94 -11.17 -5.55
N MET A 212 12.22 -11.47 -4.46
CA MET A 212 12.61 -12.54 -3.55
C MET A 212 12.57 -13.92 -4.23
N GLU A 213 11.60 -14.18 -5.11
CA GLU A 213 11.56 -15.43 -5.89
C GLU A 213 12.79 -15.53 -6.82
N VAL A 214 13.23 -14.42 -7.45
CA VAL A 214 14.50 -14.40 -8.22
C VAL A 214 15.67 -14.74 -7.32
N TYR A 215 15.80 -14.12 -6.15
CA TYR A 215 16.91 -14.40 -5.24
C TYR A 215 16.87 -15.85 -4.72
N GLN A 216 15.68 -16.38 -4.43
CA GLN A 216 15.50 -17.78 -4.00
C GLN A 216 15.83 -18.79 -5.09
N ALA A 217 15.51 -18.50 -6.35
CA ALA A 217 15.90 -19.34 -7.47
C ALA A 217 17.43 -19.36 -7.72
N ASN A 218 18.16 -18.43 -7.09
CA ASN A 218 19.60 -18.24 -7.25
C ASN A 218 20.31 -18.15 -5.88
N ALA A 219 19.87 -18.96 -4.92
CA ALA A 219 20.37 -18.92 -3.55
C ALA A 219 21.85 -19.34 -3.41
N ASP A 220 22.41 -19.97 -4.45
CA ASP A 220 23.84 -20.25 -4.61
C ASP A 220 24.66 -19.00 -4.92
N ILE A 221 24.03 -17.94 -5.44
CA ILE A 221 24.66 -16.66 -5.79
C ILE A 221 24.27 -15.56 -4.81
N VAL A 222 22.99 -15.49 -4.44
CA VAL A 222 22.43 -14.48 -3.52
C VAL A 222 22.05 -15.14 -2.21
N ASP A 223 22.93 -15.09 -1.23
CA ASP A 223 22.72 -15.69 0.10
C ASP A 223 22.17 -14.68 1.13
N GLN A 224 22.28 -13.37 0.83
CA GLN A 224 21.89 -12.28 1.73
C GLN A 224 21.10 -11.18 1.03
N VAL A 225 20.26 -10.51 1.82
CA VAL A 225 19.48 -9.35 1.40
C VAL A 225 19.58 -8.24 2.42
N GLN A 226 19.67 -7.01 1.95
CA GLN A 226 19.60 -5.81 2.77
C GLN A 226 18.21 -5.21 2.74
N TYR A 227 17.69 -4.81 3.90
CA TYR A 227 16.45 -4.06 4.01
C TYR A 227 16.73 -2.57 3.77
N VAL A 228 16.04 -2.00 2.78
CA VAL A 228 16.20 -0.61 2.36
C VAL A 228 14.88 0.11 2.53
N ALA A 229 14.82 1.04 3.48
CA ALA A 229 13.74 1.99 3.62
C ALA A 229 13.95 3.20 2.71
N THR A 230 12.84 3.80 2.28
CA THR A 230 12.86 5.13 1.66
C THR A 230 13.37 6.16 2.70
N LEU A 231 14.16 7.14 2.28
CA LEU A 231 14.70 8.17 3.18
C LEU A 231 13.85 9.44 3.10
N ASP A 232 12.64 9.40 3.67
CA ASP A 232 11.74 10.56 3.74
C ASP A 232 10.85 10.56 4.99
N SER A 233 10.09 11.64 5.18
CA SER A 233 9.26 11.82 6.38
C SER A 233 8.08 10.86 6.51
N ARG A 234 7.70 10.14 5.44
CA ARG A 234 6.61 9.16 5.47
C ARG A 234 7.12 7.77 5.83
N THR A 235 8.40 7.63 6.14
CA THR A 235 9.00 6.35 6.53
C THR A 235 8.62 6.04 7.96
N THR A 236 7.89 4.95 8.13
CA THR A 236 7.40 4.52 9.45
C THR A 236 8.55 4.02 10.32
N LEU A 237 8.38 4.08 11.64
CA LEU A 237 9.37 3.57 12.61
C LEU A 237 9.72 2.09 12.39
N ILE A 238 8.75 1.26 11.97
CA ILE A 238 8.98 -0.15 11.62
C ILE A 238 9.94 -0.28 10.43
N CYS A 239 9.84 0.57 9.42
CA CYS A 239 10.74 0.55 8.27
C CYS A 239 12.09 1.18 8.62
N ALA A 240 12.07 2.32 9.31
CA ALA A 240 13.27 3.05 9.72
C ALA A 240 14.17 2.22 10.64
N SER A 241 13.59 1.45 11.56
CA SER A 241 14.33 0.55 12.47
C SER A 241 14.94 -0.68 11.80
N ARG A 242 14.51 -1.00 10.59
CA ARG A 242 15.00 -2.13 9.80
C ARG A 242 15.98 -1.71 8.70
N ASP A 243 16.04 -0.42 8.38
CA ASP A 243 16.89 0.10 7.30
C ASP A 243 18.38 -0.20 7.53
N GLY A 244 19.04 -0.63 6.47
CA GLY A 244 20.46 -0.99 6.46
C GLY A 244 20.77 -2.38 7.03
N LYS A 245 19.83 -3.03 7.74
CA LYS A 245 20.05 -4.37 8.29
C LYS A 245 20.14 -5.40 7.17
N VAL A 246 21.15 -6.26 7.24
CA VAL A 246 21.38 -7.38 6.34
C VAL A 246 20.82 -8.64 6.98
N TYR A 247 20.17 -9.48 6.18
CA TYR A 247 19.54 -10.72 6.59
C TYR A 247 19.96 -11.82 5.64
N VAL A 248 20.16 -13.03 6.18
CA VAL A 248 20.24 -14.24 5.38
C VAL A 248 18.96 -14.37 4.55
N LEU A 249 19.10 -14.80 3.29
CA LEU A 249 18.00 -15.03 2.38
C LEU A 249 16.96 -15.95 3.03
N GLY A 250 15.68 -15.56 2.95
CA GLY A 250 14.57 -16.26 3.59
C GLY A 250 14.40 -15.99 5.10
N LYS A 251 15.31 -15.24 5.75
CA LYS A 251 15.17 -14.77 7.14
C LYS A 251 14.81 -13.29 7.27
N ALA A 252 14.80 -12.56 6.15
CA ALA A 252 14.38 -11.17 6.12
C ALA A 252 12.90 -11.00 6.50
N PRO A 253 12.52 -9.89 7.16
CA PRO A 253 11.12 -9.54 7.38
C PRO A 253 10.34 -9.44 6.06
N VAL A 254 9.12 -9.97 6.03
CA VAL A 254 8.27 -9.91 4.84
C VAL A 254 7.83 -8.48 4.55
N LEU A 255 7.92 -8.08 3.28
CA LEU A 255 7.40 -6.81 2.75
C LEU A 255 6.14 -7.04 1.89
N PRO A 256 5.20 -6.07 1.85
CA PRO A 256 5.19 -4.79 2.57
C PRO A 256 4.94 -4.98 4.07
N ALA A 257 5.67 -4.22 4.90
CA ALA A 257 5.56 -4.31 6.36
C ALA A 257 4.24 -3.74 6.92
N HIS A 258 3.58 -2.87 6.14
CA HIS A 258 2.31 -2.22 6.48
C HIS A 258 1.65 -1.71 5.18
N PHE A 259 0.40 -1.24 5.27
CA PHE A 259 -0.25 -0.56 4.14
C PHE A 259 0.58 0.63 3.67
N ARG A 260 0.70 0.80 2.34
CA ARG A 260 1.47 1.86 1.68
C ARG A 260 2.98 1.85 2.01
N CYS A 261 3.53 0.71 2.43
CA CYS A 261 4.97 0.54 2.61
C CYS A 261 5.72 0.74 1.29
N ARG A 262 6.87 1.42 1.35
CA ARG A 262 7.77 1.69 0.21
C ARG A 262 9.18 1.14 0.43
N SER A 263 9.39 0.42 1.51
CA SER A 263 10.62 -0.33 1.72
C SER A 263 10.76 -1.44 0.70
N ILE A 264 12.01 -1.80 0.45
CA ILE A 264 12.39 -2.87 -0.46
C ILE A 264 13.46 -3.76 0.18
N LEU A 265 13.56 -5.01 -0.26
CA LEU A 265 14.71 -5.87 -0.02
C LEU A 265 15.61 -5.85 -1.25
N VAL A 266 16.92 -5.72 -1.09
CA VAL A 266 17.89 -5.76 -2.21
C VAL A 266 18.91 -6.85 -1.96
N ALA A 267 19.41 -7.51 -3.00
CA ALA A 267 20.54 -8.45 -2.87
C ALA A 267 21.75 -7.75 -2.22
N TYR A 268 22.48 -8.49 -1.40
CA TYR A 268 23.65 -7.99 -0.69
C TYR A 268 24.78 -9.03 -0.79
N PHE A 269 25.99 -8.60 -1.15
CA PHE A 269 27.18 -9.45 -1.29
C PHE A 269 28.25 -8.99 -0.28
N GLU A 270 28.82 -9.91 0.52
CA GLU A 270 29.74 -9.54 1.62
C GLU A 270 31.08 -8.95 1.15
N ASP A 271 31.65 -9.45 0.05
CA ASP A 271 33.02 -9.14 -0.39
C ASP A 271 33.16 -7.87 -1.26
N ASP A 272 32.23 -6.93 -1.12
CA ASP A 272 32.06 -5.84 -2.08
C ASP A 272 31.86 -4.46 -1.38
N GLU A 273 32.93 -3.65 -1.38
CA GLU A 273 33.13 -2.38 -0.64
C GLU A 273 32.29 -1.15 -1.10
N ARG A 274 31.09 -1.02 -0.55
CA ARG A 274 30.09 0.08 -0.54
C ARG A 274 30.52 1.58 -0.76
N GLY A 275 29.62 2.38 -1.39
CA GLY A 275 29.78 3.77 -1.91
C GLY A 275 28.54 4.64 -1.68
N ASP A 276 27.85 5.30 -2.65
CA ASP A 276 26.75 6.30 -2.44
C ASP A 276 25.29 5.80 -2.78
N ARG A 277 24.21 6.45 -2.29
CA ARG A 277 22.75 6.20 -2.48
C ARG A 277 21.91 7.49 -2.42
N ALA A 278 20.68 7.52 -2.95
CA ALA A 278 19.85 8.75 -2.92
C ALA A 278 19.02 8.95 -1.62
N SER A 279 18.80 10.23 -1.27
CA SER A 279 17.96 10.71 -0.14
C SER A 279 17.18 11.97 -0.52
N ILE A 280 16.20 12.39 0.31
CA ILE A 280 15.44 13.64 0.13
C ILE A 280 16.31 14.91 0.17
N ILE A 281 17.51 14.84 0.73
CA ILE A 281 18.49 15.93 0.78
C ILE A 281 19.57 15.85 -0.32
N GLY A 282 19.42 14.93 -1.27
CA GLY A 282 20.44 14.61 -2.28
C GLY A 282 21.15 13.27 -2.03
N PRO A 283 22.16 12.91 -2.84
CA PRO A 283 22.95 11.70 -2.63
C PRO A 283 23.64 11.69 -1.25
N VAL A 284 23.62 10.54 -0.58
CA VAL A 284 24.26 10.23 0.70
C VAL A 284 25.03 8.92 0.54
N PRO A 285 26.07 8.60 1.32
CA PRO A 285 26.70 7.28 1.28
C PRO A 285 25.68 6.13 1.33
N SER A 286 25.83 5.08 0.52
CA SER A 286 25.06 3.82 0.49
C SER A 286 24.90 3.19 1.86
N GLN A 287 25.91 3.35 2.72
CA GLN A 287 25.89 2.91 4.12
C GLN A 287 25.00 3.78 5.02
N THR A 288 24.57 4.96 4.54
CA THR A 288 23.71 5.87 5.30
C THR A 288 22.38 5.19 5.54
N THR A 289 22.18 4.77 6.79
CA THR A 289 20.91 4.25 7.25
C THR A 289 19.93 5.40 7.47
N PHE A 290 18.65 5.08 7.63
CA PHE A 290 17.64 6.06 7.99
C PHE A 290 17.99 6.75 9.31
N ALA A 291 18.60 6.04 10.26
CA ALA A 291 19.08 6.65 11.49
C ALA A 291 20.19 7.69 11.22
N ASP A 292 21.15 7.40 10.34
CA ASP A 292 22.23 8.33 9.99
C ASP A 292 21.74 9.53 9.19
N PHE A 293 20.80 9.29 8.28
CA PHE A 293 20.08 10.33 7.57
C PHE A 293 19.33 11.25 8.54
N LEU A 294 18.55 10.67 9.47
CA LEU A 294 17.70 11.38 10.42
C LEU A 294 18.51 12.23 11.41
N LYS A 295 19.67 11.74 11.88
CA LYS A 295 20.60 12.49 12.73
C LYS A 295 21.07 13.80 12.09
N LYS A 296 21.18 13.85 10.76
CA LYS A 296 21.62 15.03 9.99
C LYS A 296 20.48 16.00 9.67
N GLN A 297 19.23 15.67 9.99
CA GLN A 297 18.06 16.52 9.69
C GLN A 297 17.81 17.57 10.77
N SER A 298 17.05 18.60 10.41
CA SER A 298 16.59 19.63 11.35
C SER A 298 15.75 19.04 12.49
N ILE A 299 15.74 19.72 13.65
CA ILE A 299 14.93 19.32 14.81
C ILE A 299 13.46 19.14 14.42
N ALA A 300 12.92 20.09 13.65
CA ALA A 300 11.54 20.04 13.18
C ALA A 300 11.25 18.79 12.33
N PHE A 301 12.18 18.39 11.46
CA PHE A 301 12.02 17.17 10.66
C PHE A 301 12.11 15.90 11.52
N GLN A 302 13.04 15.87 12.49
CA GLN A 302 13.11 14.73 13.42
C GLN A 302 11.83 14.58 14.25
N GLU A 303 11.20 15.69 14.64
CA GLU A 303 9.95 15.71 15.39
C GLU A 303 8.74 15.37 14.54
N ASP A 304 8.72 15.76 13.25
CA ASP A 304 7.72 15.30 12.28
C ASP A 304 7.76 13.78 12.11
N VAL A 305 8.96 13.19 12.04
CA VAL A 305 9.15 11.75 11.82
C VAL A 305 8.89 10.91 13.08
N LEU A 306 9.40 11.33 14.25
CA LEU A 306 9.39 10.51 15.47
C LEU A 306 8.32 10.92 16.48
N GLY A 307 7.80 12.15 16.37
CA GLY A 307 7.15 12.86 17.46
C GLY A 307 8.15 13.40 18.48
N VAL A 308 7.76 14.47 19.19
CA VAL A 308 8.62 15.27 20.09
C VAL A 308 9.46 14.41 21.05
N GLU A 309 8.82 13.53 21.81
CA GLU A 309 9.50 12.80 22.89
C GLU A 309 10.45 11.71 22.36
N ARG A 310 10.10 11.01 21.29
CA ARG A 310 11.01 10.02 20.67
C ARG A 310 12.15 10.71 19.95
N ALA A 311 11.92 11.89 19.37
CA ALA A 311 12.98 12.71 18.80
C ALA A 311 13.97 13.15 19.89
N ARG A 312 13.47 13.52 21.08
CA ARG A 312 14.32 13.79 22.26
C ARG A 312 15.16 12.58 22.66
N LEU A 313 14.56 11.39 22.77
CA LEU A 313 15.25 10.14 23.11
C LEU A 313 16.27 9.72 22.03
N PHE A 314 15.93 9.90 20.76
CA PHE A 314 16.80 9.62 19.62
C PHE A 314 18.03 10.52 19.64
N ARG A 315 17.85 11.82 19.88
CA ARG A 315 18.96 12.78 20.07
C ARG A 315 19.81 12.44 21.30
N ALA A 316 19.20 11.87 22.34
CA ALA A 316 19.90 11.35 23.52
C ALA A 316 20.62 10.01 23.29
N GLY A 317 20.56 9.45 22.07
CA GLY A 317 21.31 8.24 21.68
C GLY A 317 20.48 6.96 21.63
N THR A 318 19.17 7.00 21.85
CA THR A 318 18.30 5.81 21.75
C THR A 318 18.17 5.36 20.29
N PRO A 319 18.54 4.11 19.94
CA PRO A 319 18.43 3.64 18.55
C PRO A 319 16.98 3.40 18.14
N LEU A 320 16.69 3.57 16.85
CA LEU A 320 15.31 3.55 16.31
C LEU A 320 14.59 2.21 16.54
N ASP A 321 15.31 1.10 16.63
CA ASP A 321 14.73 -0.22 16.89
C ASP A 321 14.26 -0.43 18.33
N LYS A 322 14.62 0.46 19.26
CA LYS A 322 14.05 0.48 20.61
C LYS A 322 12.66 1.12 20.66
N PHE A 323 12.24 1.82 19.61
CA PHE A 323 10.90 2.41 19.53
C PHE A 323 9.84 1.46 18.99
N VAL A 324 10.22 0.26 18.52
CA VAL A 324 9.32 -0.75 17.98
C VAL A 324 9.51 -2.11 18.66
N ASP A 325 8.45 -2.90 18.72
CA ASP A 325 8.54 -4.29 19.16
C ASP A 325 8.95 -5.26 18.05
N LYS A 326 9.07 -6.55 18.39
CA LYS A 326 9.44 -7.60 17.43
C LYS A 326 8.44 -7.74 16.28
N SER A 327 7.17 -7.37 16.50
CA SER A 327 6.15 -7.34 15.44
C SER A 327 6.22 -6.08 14.58
N GLY A 328 6.97 -5.06 15.03
CA GLY A 328 7.09 -3.75 14.39
C GLY A 328 6.04 -2.75 14.84
N ARG A 329 5.28 -3.05 15.90
CA ARG A 329 4.38 -2.08 16.54
C ARG A 329 5.21 -1.04 17.30
N THR A 330 4.90 0.22 17.09
CA THR A 330 5.52 1.33 17.83
C THR A 330 5.10 1.32 19.30
N TYR A 331 6.05 1.41 20.22
CA TYR A 331 5.74 1.58 21.65
C TYR A 331 5.14 2.94 21.93
N THR A 332 4.14 2.98 22.80
CA THR A 332 3.62 4.21 23.41
C THR A 332 4.65 4.85 24.35
N LEU A 333 4.47 6.13 24.69
CA LEU A 333 5.35 6.80 25.65
C LEU A 333 5.32 6.14 27.03
N ALA A 334 4.16 5.65 27.45
CA ALA A 334 4.02 4.91 28.71
C ALA A 334 4.80 3.59 28.69
N GLU A 335 4.79 2.87 27.55
CA GLU A 335 5.56 1.63 27.38
C GLU A 335 7.08 1.88 27.32
N LEU A 336 7.51 3.00 26.72
CA LEU A 336 8.92 3.39 26.72
C LEU A 336 9.41 3.71 28.14
N ARG A 337 8.66 4.51 28.91
CA ARG A 337 9.00 4.85 30.30
C ARG A 337 9.13 3.62 31.20
N LYS A 338 8.28 2.60 31.02
CA LYS A 338 8.36 1.33 31.77
C LYS A 338 9.58 0.48 31.41
N ARG A 339 10.25 0.77 30.31
CA ARG A 339 11.45 0.06 29.83
C ARG A 339 12.75 0.82 30.12
N GLU A 340 12.63 2.07 30.53
CA GLU A 340 13.73 2.94 30.97
C GLU A 340 14.02 2.79 32.48
N THR A 341 13.17 2.07 33.22
CA THR A 341 13.32 1.67 34.62
C THR A 341 13.69 0.20 34.75
#